data_AF-A0A1X7U361-F1
#
_entry.id   AF-A0A1X7U361-F1
#
_cell.length_a   1.000
_cell.length_b   1.000
_cell.length_c   1.000
_cell.angle_alpha   90.00
_cell.angle_beta   90.00
_cell.angle_gamma   90.00
#
_symmetry.space_group_name_H-M   'P 1'
#
loop_
_entity.id
_entity.type
_entity.pdbx_description
1 polymer ?
#
loop_
_entity_poly.entity_id
_entity_poly.type
_entity_poly.pdbx_seq_one_letter_code
_entity_poly.pdbx_strand_id
1 'polypeptide(L)'
;MKQVPEPEIGHNKIHYLSYNAVIRQGKETTEICIVYVASATSNGASRNESLHIGPKLNQQILEILLRFRFYRIALIADIEKAFHIV
;
A
#
# COMPACT_ATOMS: atom_id res chain seq x y z
N MET A 1 -7.40 -11.77 -17.24
CA MET A 1 -6.17 -12.27 -16.56
C MET A 1 -5.22 -12.73 -17.64
N LYS A 2 -4.00 -12.18 -17.72
CA LYS A 2 -2.99 -12.67 -18.66
C LYS A 2 -2.41 -13.95 -18.07
N GLN A 3 -2.38 -15.05 -18.83
CA GLN A 3 -1.69 -16.27 -18.39
C GLN A 3 -0.20 -15.98 -18.25
N VAL A 4 0.37 -16.44 -17.15
CA VAL A 4 1.80 -16.34 -16.88
C VAL A 4 2.47 -17.57 -17.49
N PRO A 5 3.67 -17.44 -18.11
CA PRO A 5 4.45 -18.59 -18.57
C PRO A 5 4.66 -19.60 -17.43
N GLU A 6 4.71 -20.89 -17.77
CA GLU A 6 5.03 -21.93 -16.78
C GLU A 6 6.38 -21.63 -16.14
N PRO A 7 6.49 -21.74 -14.80
CA PRO A 7 7.72 -21.42 -14.11
C PRO A 7 8.85 -22.35 -14.56
N GLU A 8 9.99 -21.78 -14.97
CA GLU A 8 11.20 -22.56 -15.20
C GLU A 8 11.60 -23.25 -13.88
N ILE A 9 11.90 -24.55 -13.97
CA ILE A 9 12.15 -25.44 -12.84
C ILE A 9 13.46 -25.06 -12.16
N GLY A 10 13.41 -24.03 -11.33
CA GLY A 10 14.44 -23.66 -10.36
C GLY A 10 13.84 -23.76 -8.96
N HIS A 11 14.65 -24.19 -7.98
CA HIS A 11 14.24 -24.39 -6.58
C HIS A 11 13.77 -23.10 -5.84
N ASN A 12 13.51 -22.00 -6.54
CA ASN A 12 13.03 -20.76 -5.95
C ASN A 12 11.50 -20.68 -5.95
N LYS A 13 10.94 -20.35 -4.79
CA LYS A 13 9.50 -20.13 -4.61
C LYS A 13 9.10 -18.83 -5.33
N ILE A 14 8.26 -18.94 -6.34
CA ILE A 14 7.76 -17.78 -7.11
C ILE A 14 6.46 -17.28 -6.48
N HIS A 15 6.36 -15.96 -6.31
CA HIS A 15 5.18 -15.28 -5.78
C HIS A 15 4.67 -14.23 -6.77
N TYR A 16 3.36 -14.22 -7.01
CA TYR A 16 2.70 -13.24 -7.86
C TYR A 16 1.85 -12.29 -7.03
N LEU A 17 1.72 -11.04 -7.50
CA LEU A 17 0.83 -10.05 -6.92
C LEU A 17 -0.08 -9.50 -8.02
N SER A 18 -1.39 -9.65 -7.82
CA SER A 18 -2.36 -9.07 -8.75
C SER A 18 -2.32 -7.55 -8.66
N TYR A 19 -2.50 -6.87 -9.79
CA TYR A 19 -2.60 -5.41 -9.83
C TYR A 19 -3.83 -4.98 -10.63
N ASN A 20 -4.34 -3.80 -10.30
CA ASN A 20 -5.42 -3.15 -11.01
C ASN A 20 -5.01 -1.70 -11.32
N ALA A 21 -5.24 -1.24 -12.55
CA ALA A 21 -4.93 0.12 -12.96
C ALA A 21 -6.19 0.98 -12.78
N VAL A 22 -6.10 1.99 -11.92
CA VAL A 22 -7.18 2.95 -11.67
C VAL A 22 -6.86 4.24 -12.40
N ILE A 23 -7.69 4.60 -13.38
CA ILE A 23 -7.56 5.86 -14.13
C ILE A 23 -8.24 6.96 -13.31
N ARG A 24 -7.49 8.01 -13.00
CA ARG A 24 -7.95 9.20 -12.28
C ARG A 24 -7.94 10.38 -13.25
N GLN A 25 -9.04 10.52 -13.98
CA GLN A 25 -9.21 11.62 -14.93
C GLN A 25 -9.09 12.97 -14.20
N GLY A 26 -8.31 13.89 -14.76
CA GLY A 26 -8.14 15.26 -14.25
C GLY A 26 -7.07 15.46 -13.16
N LYS A 27 -6.20 14.48 -12.90
CA LYS A 27 -5.01 14.70 -12.06
C LYS A 27 -3.88 15.35 -12.87
N GLU A 28 -3.27 16.40 -12.30
CA GLU A 28 -2.15 17.11 -12.94
C GLU A 28 -0.84 16.30 -13.03
N THR A 29 -0.60 15.40 -12.07
CA THR A 29 0.70 14.70 -11.96
C THR A 29 0.70 13.27 -12.48
N THR A 30 -0.26 12.44 -12.07
CA THR A 30 -0.32 11.03 -12.49
C THR A 30 -1.76 10.61 -12.73
N GLU A 31 -2.07 10.40 -14.00
CA GLU A 31 -3.39 10.01 -14.49
C GLU A 31 -3.74 8.55 -14.14
N ILE A 32 -2.74 7.68 -13.97
CA ILE A 32 -2.93 6.25 -13.68
C ILE A 32 -2.31 5.88 -12.33
N CYS A 33 -3.12 5.26 -11.46
CA CYS A 33 -2.68 4.73 -10.17
C CYS A 33 -2.73 3.20 -10.21
N ILE A 34 -1.58 2.53 -10.06
CA ILE A 34 -1.51 1.07 -9.95
C ILE A 34 -1.81 0.68 -8.51
N VAL A 35 -2.83 -0.16 -8.32
CA VAL A 35 -3.21 -0.72 -7.02
C VAL A 35 -2.84 -2.20 -7.00
N TYR A 36 -1.93 -2.58 -6.10
CA TYR A 36 -1.59 -3.97 -5.88
C TYR A 36 -2.53 -4.63 -4.87
N VAL A 37 -3.09 -5.78 -5.23
CA VAL A 37 -4.04 -6.53 -4.39
C VAL A 37 -3.30 -7.70 -3.75
N ALA A 38 -2.95 -7.53 -2.47
CA ALA A 38 -2.24 -8.54 -1.67
C ALA A 38 -3.16 -9.49 -0.89
N SER A 39 -4.48 -9.29 -0.99
CA SER A 39 -5.50 -10.13 -0.34
C SER A 39 -5.93 -11.34 -1.19
N ALA A 40 -5.48 -11.44 -2.44
CA ALA A 40 -5.81 -12.59 -3.28
C ALA A 40 -5.22 -13.88 -2.69
N THR A 41 -6.06 -14.90 -2.59
CA THR A 41 -5.68 -16.24 -2.13
C THR A 41 -5.45 -17.12 -3.36
N SER A 42 -4.30 -17.80 -3.44
CA SER A 42 -4.04 -18.81 -4.48
C SER A 42 -3.78 -20.21 -3.92
N ASN A 43 -3.35 -20.32 -2.66
CA ASN A 43 -3.01 -21.58 -1.99
C ASN A 43 -3.41 -21.58 -0.50
N GLY A 44 -4.62 -21.16 -0.18
CA GLY A 44 -5.17 -21.23 1.19
C GLY A 44 -4.77 -20.09 2.15
N ALA A 45 -3.86 -19.20 1.76
CA ALA A 45 -3.57 -17.95 2.47
C ALA A 45 -3.21 -16.84 1.47
N SER A 46 -3.56 -15.61 1.81
CA SER A 46 -3.17 -14.41 1.08
C SER A 46 -1.82 -13.90 1.56
N ARG A 47 -1.22 -12.96 0.81
CA ARG A 47 0.03 -12.33 1.23
C ARG A 47 -0.16 -11.51 2.51
N ASN A 48 -1.30 -10.83 2.67
CA ASN A 48 -1.61 -10.10 3.90
C ASN A 48 -1.68 -11.00 5.14
N GLU A 49 -2.15 -12.25 4.99
CA GLU A 49 -2.22 -13.23 6.09
C GLU A 49 -0.87 -13.91 6.37
N SER A 50 0.01 -13.96 5.37
CA SER A 50 1.34 -14.58 5.50
C SER A 50 2.40 -13.63 6.06
N LEU A 51 2.10 -12.34 6.19
CA LEU A 51 3.02 -11.33 6.73
C LEU A 51 2.90 -11.26 8.26
N HIS A 52 4.05 -11.21 8.94
CA HIS A 52 4.07 -10.97 10.37
C HIS A 52 3.55 -9.55 10.67
N ILE A 53 2.58 -9.47 11.58
CA ILE A 53 2.02 -8.18 12.01
C ILE A 53 3.08 -7.48 12.87
N GLY A 54 3.66 -6.40 12.31
CA GLY A 54 4.57 -5.54 13.05
C GLY A 54 3.88 -4.67 14.11
N PRO A 55 4.64 -3.95 14.95
CA PRO A 55 4.08 -3.01 15.91
C PRO A 55 3.30 -1.90 15.22
N LYS A 56 2.27 -1.37 15.89
CA LYS A 56 1.45 -0.27 15.36
C LYS A 56 2.27 1.02 15.34
N LEU A 57 2.73 1.41 14.16
CA LEU A 57 3.52 2.64 13.93
C LEU A 57 2.66 3.91 13.83
N ASN A 58 1.35 3.77 13.61
CA ASN A 58 0.45 4.91 13.49
C ASN A 58 0.17 5.53 14.86
N GLN A 59 0.48 6.83 14.98
CA GLN A 59 0.06 7.65 16.11
C GLN A 59 -1.47 7.67 16.24
N GLN A 60 -1.96 7.90 17.47
CA GLN A 60 -3.39 8.02 17.69
C GLN A 60 -3.92 9.32 17.07
N ILE A 61 -4.77 9.19 16.05
CA ILE A 61 -5.36 10.33 15.32
C ILE A 61 -6.06 11.29 16.29
N LEU A 62 -6.79 10.76 17.28
CA LEU A 62 -7.46 11.57 18.28
C LEU A 62 -6.48 12.44 19.08
N GLU A 63 -5.35 11.89 19.50
CA GLU A 63 -4.31 12.63 20.22
C GLU A 63 -3.72 13.76 19.36
N ILE A 64 -3.45 13.47 18.09
CA ILE A 64 -2.96 14.47 17.12
C ILE A 64 -3.98 15.61 16.98
N LEU A 65 -5.27 15.28 16.78
CA LEU A 65 -6.33 16.27 16.62
C LEU A 65 -6.53 17.13 17.87
N LEU A 66 -6.43 16.54 19.06
CA LEU A 66 -6.49 17.28 20.33
C LEU A 66 -5.34 18.29 20.42
N ARG A 67 -4.09 17.83 20.21
CA ARG A 67 -2.89 18.70 20.21
C ARG A 67 -2.98 19.82 19.17
N PHE A 68 -3.53 19.52 18.00
CA PHE A 68 -3.73 20.49 16.93
C PHE A 68 -4.69 21.63 17.34
N ARG A 69 -5.68 21.35 18.20
CA ARG A 69 -6.63 22.35 18.72
C ARG A 69 -6.09 23.20 19.87
N PHE A 70 -5.03 22.78 20.56
CA PHE A 70 -4.51 23.53 21.72
C PHE A 70 -3.82 24.85 21.34
N TYR A 71 -3.27 24.94 20.13
CA TYR A 71 -2.51 26.10 19.69
C TYR A 71 -3.29 26.96 18.69
N ARG A 72 -3.10 28.27 18.74
CA ARG A 72 -3.78 29.23 17.85
C ARG A 72 -3.38 29.10 16.38
N ILE A 73 -2.17 28.59 16.12
CA ILE A 73 -1.58 28.46 14.80
C ILE A 73 -1.11 27.02 14.65
N ALA A 74 -1.39 26.42 13.50
CA ALA A 74 -0.99 25.06 13.20
C ALA A 74 -0.45 24.96 11.77
N LEU A 75 0.56 24.11 11.59
CA LEU A 75 1.20 23.85 10.31
C LEU A 75 0.77 22.47 9.81
N ILE A 76 0.44 22.39 8.53
CA ILE A 76 0.03 21.16 7.86
C ILE A 76 0.89 21.04 6.61
N ALA A 77 1.42 19.85 6.36
CA ALA A 77 2.10 19.51 5.12
C ALA A 77 1.71 18.09 4.71
N ASP A 78 1.59 17.86 3.41
CA ASP A 78 1.48 16.52 2.84
C ASP A 78 2.88 16.07 2.40
N ILE A 79 3.22 14.82 2.70
CA ILE A 79 4.50 14.23 2.30
C ILE A 79 4.22 13.37 1.07
N GLU A 80 4.56 13.91 -0.10
CA GLU A 80 4.43 13.16 -1.35
C GLU A 80 5.24 11.85 -1.25
N LYS A 81 4.58 10.72 -1.53
CA LYS A 81 5.23 9.40 -1.56
C LYS A 81 5.94 9.01 -0.25
N ALA A 82 5.37 9.36 0.91
CA ALA A 82 5.94 9.06 2.24
C ALA A 82 6.46 7.62 2.42
N PHE A 83 5.76 6.62 1.87
CA PHE A 83 6.14 5.20 1.99
C PHE A 83 7.27 4.75 1.06
N HIS A 84 7.70 5.58 0.10
CA HIS A 84 8.88 5.28 -0.75
C HIS A 84 10.19 5.75 -0.12
N ILE A 85 10.14 6.45 1.01
CA ILE A 85 11.30 7.02 1.71
C ILE A 85 11.77 6.08 2.85
N VAL A 86 11.08 4.97 3.06
CA VAL A 86 11.40 3.94 4.08
C VAL A 86 12.39 2.93 3.54
#